data_AF-A0A2V1AB52-F1
#
_entry.id   AF-A0A2V1AB52-F1
#
_cell.length_a   1.000
_cell.length_b   1.000
_cell.length_c   1.000
_cell.angle_alpha   90.00
_cell.angle_beta   90.00
_cell.angle_gamma   90.00
#
_symmetry.space_group_name_H-M   'P 1'
#
loop_
_entity.id
_entity.type
_entity.pdbx_description
1 polymer ?
#
loop_
_entity_poly.entity_id
_entity_poly.type
_entity_poly.pdbx_seq_one_letter_code
_entity_poly.pdbx_strand_id
1 'polypeptide(L)'
;MKVAIVYYSTYGHVLTLAKSIKEGLESSGKVSQVDILQVPETLPKEVLQQLHAPEKPDYPLASPEKITEYDAILFGYPTRFGNLPAQLVEFFGQTGGLWTSGGLYRKPVGVFTSVSSSAGGQEVTMRNLFSYIAHHGMVFVPLGYGKAFPDITNLEEVHGGTPYGASTFAGANGSRQPSELELRIAHTQGETFAVNAAKLVAASKAPAAASTEKETPAAASTKKETPAAASTKEETPAATKKTAPAAAEKKNAESTDTPPATKTTEKSTESSTPQRVQNSSTPNAKEESSCAKCVIV
;
A
#
# COMPACT_ATOMS: atom_id res chain seq x y z
N MET A 1 -6.94 -0.67 -22.85
CA MET A 1 -6.84 -1.58 -21.69
C MET A 1 -7.89 -1.19 -20.67
N LYS A 2 -8.30 -2.10 -19.79
CA LYS A 2 -9.21 -1.82 -18.67
C LYS A 2 -8.41 -1.62 -17.38
N VAL A 3 -8.75 -0.60 -16.60
CA VAL A 3 -8.07 -0.29 -15.33
C VAL A 3 -9.07 -0.23 -14.18
N ALA A 4 -8.74 -0.89 -13.07
CA ALA A 4 -9.49 -0.74 -11.82
C ALA A 4 -8.72 0.16 -10.84
N ILE A 5 -9.44 1.09 -10.20
CA ILE A 5 -8.98 1.78 -9.00
C ILE A 5 -9.68 1.11 -7.81
N VAL A 6 -8.97 0.22 -7.13
CA VAL A 6 -9.46 -0.47 -5.94
C VAL A 6 -9.11 0.36 -4.72
N TYR A 7 -10.10 0.85 -3.99
CA TYR A 7 -9.85 1.78 -2.89
C TYR A 7 -10.56 1.43 -1.59
N TYR A 8 -9.93 1.76 -0.47
CA TYR A 8 -10.60 1.92 0.83
C TYR A 8 -10.50 3.37 1.27
N SER A 9 -11.60 3.94 1.76
CA SER A 9 -11.63 5.30 2.32
C SER A 9 -12.65 5.37 3.45
N THR A 10 -12.23 5.81 4.63
CA THR A 10 -13.15 6.06 5.76
C THR A 10 -13.79 7.45 5.62
N TYR A 11 -12.98 8.49 5.36
CA TYR A 11 -13.40 9.90 5.42
C TYR A 11 -13.34 10.63 4.07
N GLY A 12 -13.29 9.90 2.95
CA GLY A 12 -13.36 10.50 1.60
C GLY A 12 -12.02 10.90 0.97
N HIS A 13 -10.97 11.25 1.72
CA HIS A 13 -9.68 11.73 1.17
C HIS A 13 -9.09 10.86 0.05
N VAL A 14 -9.04 9.55 0.25
CA VAL A 14 -8.50 8.60 -0.75
C VAL A 14 -9.40 8.53 -1.98
N LEU A 15 -10.73 8.61 -1.79
CA LEU A 15 -11.66 8.64 -2.92
C LEU A 15 -11.50 9.92 -3.75
N THR A 16 -11.23 11.06 -3.10
CA THR A 16 -10.95 12.32 -3.81
C THR A 16 -9.70 12.18 -4.69
N LEU A 17 -8.61 11.59 -4.16
CA LEU A 17 -7.44 11.25 -4.99
C LEU A 17 -7.77 10.25 -6.10
N ALA A 18 -8.57 9.22 -5.81
CA ALA A 18 -8.97 8.21 -6.79
C ALA A 18 -9.71 8.81 -7.99
N LYS A 19 -10.56 9.82 -7.76
CA LYS A 19 -11.25 10.55 -8.84
C LYS A 19 -10.27 11.32 -9.73
N SER A 20 -9.29 12.00 -9.13
CA SER A 20 -8.26 12.72 -9.90
C SER A 20 -7.35 11.75 -10.68
N ILE A 21 -6.98 10.61 -10.09
CA ILE A 21 -6.26 9.53 -10.80
C ILE A 21 -7.10 9.01 -11.97
N LYS A 22 -8.41 8.82 -11.78
CA LYS A 22 -9.32 8.39 -12.84
C LYS A 22 -9.30 9.36 -14.02
N GLU A 23 -9.40 10.66 -13.77
CA GLU A 23 -9.30 11.70 -14.80
C GLU A 23 -7.96 11.62 -15.55
N GLY A 24 -6.85 11.41 -14.82
CA GLY A 24 -5.53 11.20 -15.41
C GLY A 24 -5.44 9.95 -16.30
N LEU A 25 -6.02 8.83 -15.86
CA LEU A 25 -6.08 7.60 -16.64
C LEU A 25 -6.87 7.80 -17.95
N GLU A 26 -8.02 8.47 -17.86
CA GLU A 26 -8.92 8.73 -19.00
C GLU A 26 -8.28 9.71 -20.00
N SER A 27 -7.61 10.76 -19.53
CA SER A 27 -6.95 11.75 -20.40
C SER A 27 -5.77 11.19 -21.21
N SER A 28 -5.20 10.05 -20.79
CA SER A 28 -4.06 9.42 -21.48
C SER A 28 -4.36 8.88 -22.88
N GLY A 29 -5.64 8.63 -23.20
CA GLY A 29 -6.05 7.93 -24.42
C GLY A 29 -5.59 6.47 -24.53
N LYS A 30 -5.07 5.87 -23.44
CA LYS A 30 -4.62 4.46 -23.40
C LYS A 30 -5.62 3.52 -22.73
N VAL A 31 -6.57 4.08 -22.01
CA VAL A 31 -7.54 3.33 -21.20
C VAL A 31 -8.92 3.43 -21.82
N SER A 32 -9.56 2.28 -22.03
CA SER A 32 -10.90 2.20 -22.62
C SER A 32 -12.01 2.16 -21.57
N GLN A 33 -11.66 1.83 -20.33
CA GLN A 33 -12.58 1.71 -19.20
C GLN A 33 -11.80 1.90 -17.89
N VAL A 34 -12.29 2.81 -17.03
CA VAL A 34 -11.78 3.03 -15.67
C VAL A 34 -12.91 2.90 -14.66
N ASP A 35 -12.83 1.86 -13.84
CA ASP A 35 -13.80 1.60 -12.78
C ASP A 35 -13.20 1.83 -11.40
N ILE A 36 -13.96 2.49 -10.53
CA ILE A 36 -13.61 2.66 -9.13
C ILE A 36 -14.34 1.58 -8.35
N LEU A 37 -13.59 0.73 -7.65
CA LEU A 37 -14.09 -0.39 -6.87
C LEU A 37 -13.82 -0.16 -5.38
N GLN A 38 -14.85 -0.24 -4.56
CA GLN A 38 -14.71 -0.05 -3.12
C GLN A 38 -14.35 -1.38 -2.42
N VAL A 39 -13.31 -1.37 -1.60
CA VAL A 39 -13.01 -2.49 -0.71
C VAL A 39 -14.10 -2.62 0.36
N PRO A 40 -14.65 -3.82 0.62
CA PRO A 40 -15.67 -4.03 1.63
C PRO A 40 -15.27 -3.48 3.01
N GLU A 41 -16.24 -2.87 3.69
CA GLU A 41 -16.04 -2.37 5.05
C GLU A 41 -16.09 -3.53 6.06
N THR A 42 -15.17 -3.52 7.04
CA THR A 42 -15.09 -4.56 8.08
C THR A 42 -15.58 -4.07 9.43
N LEU A 43 -15.68 -2.75 9.63
CA LEU A 43 -16.21 -2.19 10.86
C LEU A 43 -17.75 -2.31 10.91
N PRO A 44 -18.32 -2.70 12.06
CA PRO A 44 -19.77 -2.64 12.28
C PRO A 44 -20.30 -1.21 12.09
N LYS A 45 -21.58 -1.10 11.67
CA LYS A 45 -22.23 0.18 11.41
C LYS A 45 -22.22 1.10 12.63
N GLU A 46 -22.37 0.53 13.82
CA GLU A 46 -22.39 1.23 15.10
C GLU A 46 -21.04 1.89 15.39
N VAL A 47 -19.94 1.20 15.07
CA VAL A 47 -18.57 1.73 15.21
C VAL A 47 -18.35 2.88 14.21
N LEU A 48 -18.82 2.72 12.96
CA LEU A 48 -18.71 3.78 11.95
C LEU A 48 -19.47 5.05 12.36
N GLN A 49 -20.65 4.90 12.96
CA GLN A 49 -21.42 6.03 13.50
C GLN A 49 -20.68 6.74 14.63
N GLN A 50 -20.06 6.00 15.55
CA GLN A 50 -19.23 6.57 16.63
C GLN A 50 -17.99 7.28 16.11
N LEU A 51 -17.42 6.80 15.01
CA LEU A 51 -16.28 7.44 14.32
C LEU A 51 -16.69 8.65 13.48
N HIS A 52 -17.99 8.98 13.44
CA HIS A 52 -18.56 9.99 12.54
C HIS A 52 -18.12 9.78 11.08
N ALA A 53 -17.99 8.51 10.66
CA ALA A 53 -17.65 8.19 9.30
C ALA A 53 -18.80 8.60 8.37
N PRO A 54 -18.53 9.34 7.28
CA PRO A 54 -19.56 9.67 6.30
C PRO A 54 -20.12 8.40 5.66
N GLU A 55 -21.34 8.51 5.13
CA GLU A 55 -21.92 7.43 4.31
C GLU A 55 -21.02 7.12 3.12
N LYS A 56 -20.91 5.81 2.82
CA LYS A 56 -20.11 5.35 1.69
C LYS A 56 -20.85 5.70 0.40
N PRO A 57 -20.16 6.29 -0.60
CA PRO A 57 -20.75 6.49 -1.92
C PRO A 57 -21.04 5.15 -2.58
N ASP A 58 -22.01 5.16 -3.51
CA ASP A 58 -22.46 3.98 -4.23
C ASP A 58 -21.47 3.58 -5.34
N TYR A 59 -20.36 2.97 -4.94
CA TYR A 59 -19.42 2.31 -5.83
C TYR A 59 -19.54 0.78 -5.71
N PRO A 60 -19.38 0.04 -6.83
CA PRO A 60 -19.38 -1.41 -6.78
C PRO A 60 -18.26 -1.92 -5.88
N LEU A 61 -18.54 -3.02 -5.16
CA LEU A 61 -17.56 -3.64 -4.29
C LEU A 61 -16.49 -4.36 -5.10
N ALA A 62 -15.24 -4.26 -4.64
CA ALA A 62 -14.16 -5.10 -5.12
C ALA A 62 -14.33 -6.53 -4.60
N SER A 63 -14.11 -7.51 -5.47
CA SER A 63 -13.94 -8.92 -5.10
C SER A 63 -12.68 -9.47 -5.79
N PRO A 64 -12.09 -10.57 -5.27
CA PRO A 64 -10.98 -11.25 -5.92
C PRO A 64 -11.28 -11.56 -7.40
N GLU A 65 -12.46 -12.08 -7.71
CA GLU A 65 -12.86 -12.43 -9.07
C GLU A 65 -12.95 -11.17 -9.94
N LYS A 66 -13.58 -10.11 -9.41
CA LYS A 66 -13.80 -8.87 -10.15
C LYS A 66 -12.49 -8.21 -10.58
N ILE A 67 -11.48 -8.21 -9.72
CA ILE A 67 -10.19 -7.57 -10.05
C ILE A 67 -9.41 -8.30 -11.16
N THR A 68 -9.74 -9.57 -11.46
CA THR A 68 -9.11 -10.30 -12.57
C THR A 68 -9.52 -9.79 -13.95
N GLU A 69 -10.70 -9.16 -14.05
CA GLU A 69 -11.28 -8.62 -15.29
C GLU A 69 -10.50 -7.43 -15.87
N TYR A 70 -9.62 -6.82 -15.07
CA TYR A 70 -8.86 -5.62 -15.43
C TYR A 70 -7.45 -5.96 -15.86
N ASP A 71 -6.91 -5.20 -16.81
CA ASP A 71 -5.54 -5.39 -17.28
C ASP A 71 -4.51 -4.80 -16.30
N ALA A 72 -4.88 -3.74 -15.57
CA ALA A 72 -4.04 -3.05 -14.59
C ALA A 72 -4.87 -2.52 -13.40
N ILE A 73 -4.21 -2.32 -12.25
CA ILE A 73 -4.88 -1.98 -11.00
C ILE A 73 -4.15 -0.83 -10.30
N LEU A 74 -4.86 0.12 -9.69
CA LEU A 74 -4.29 1.01 -8.67
C LEU A 74 -4.96 0.77 -7.33
N PHE A 75 -4.15 0.67 -6.27
CA PHE A 75 -4.64 0.53 -4.90
C PHE A 75 -4.56 1.84 -4.14
N GLY A 76 -5.70 2.30 -3.64
CA GLY A 76 -5.82 3.50 -2.82
C GLY A 76 -6.24 3.18 -1.40
N TYR A 77 -5.48 3.58 -0.38
CA TYR A 77 -5.87 3.32 1.00
C TYR A 77 -5.25 4.30 1.99
N PRO A 78 -5.93 4.66 3.09
CA PRO A 78 -5.36 5.48 4.14
C PRO A 78 -4.33 4.68 4.93
N THR A 79 -3.31 5.36 5.45
CA THR A 79 -2.36 4.73 6.38
C THR A 79 -3.04 4.28 7.67
N ARG A 80 -2.55 3.16 8.22
CA ARG A 80 -2.69 2.78 9.63
C ARG A 80 -1.31 2.48 10.17
N PHE A 81 -0.73 3.44 10.88
CA PHE A 81 0.61 3.34 11.48
C PHE A 81 1.71 2.94 10.49
N GLY A 82 1.66 3.48 9.27
CA GLY A 82 2.62 3.13 8.22
C GLY A 82 2.32 1.81 7.51
N ASN A 83 1.13 1.24 7.68
CA ASN A 83 0.71 -0.02 7.06
C ASN A 83 -0.68 0.10 6.43
N LEU A 84 -1.10 -0.97 5.75
CA LEU A 84 -2.44 -1.13 5.18
C LEU A 84 -3.51 -1.09 6.29
N PRO A 85 -4.73 -0.60 6.00
CA PRO A 85 -5.87 -0.77 6.88
C PRO A 85 -6.34 -2.23 6.89
N ALA A 86 -6.97 -2.66 7.98
CA ALA A 86 -7.45 -4.04 8.16
C ALA A 86 -8.37 -4.50 7.01
N GLN A 87 -9.18 -3.60 6.47
CA GLN A 87 -10.08 -3.84 5.33
C GLN A 87 -9.32 -4.30 4.09
N LEU A 88 -8.16 -3.68 3.81
CA LEU A 88 -7.35 -4.06 2.66
C LEU A 88 -6.56 -5.35 2.94
N VAL A 89 -6.10 -5.56 4.18
CA VAL A 89 -5.49 -6.83 4.60
C VAL A 89 -6.47 -7.99 4.44
N GLU A 90 -7.72 -7.82 4.87
CA GLU A 90 -8.79 -8.81 4.70
C GLU A 90 -9.09 -9.08 3.23
N PHE A 91 -9.19 -8.04 2.40
CA PHE A 91 -9.35 -8.18 0.95
C PHE A 91 -8.24 -9.04 0.33
N PHE A 92 -6.97 -8.78 0.66
CA PHE A 92 -5.86 -9.62 0.20
C PHE A 92 -5.89 -11.03 0.81
N GLY A 93 -6.38 -11.20 2.03
CA GLY A 93 -6.59 -12.50 2.66
C GLY A 93 -7.49 -13.43 1.84
N GLN A 94 -8.43 -12.85 1.08
CA GLN A 94 -9.35 -13.59 0.20
C GLN A 94 -8.73 -13.96 -1.16
N THR A 95 -7.52 -13.50 -1.47
CA THR A 95 -6.89 -13.70 -2.79
C THR A 95 -6.04 -14.97 -2.89
N GLY A 96 -6.13 -15.90 -1.94
CA GLY A 96 -5.34 -17.14 -1.93
C GLY A 96 -5.50 -17.99 -3.20
N GLY A 97 -6.71 -18.08 -3.75
CA GLY A 97 -6.96 -18.80 -5.02
C GLY A 97 -6.40 -18.07 -6.26
N LEU A 98 -6.36 -16.74 -6.25
CA LEU A 98 -5.71 -15.97 -7.31
C LEU A 98 -4.20 -16.14 -7.26
N TRP A 99 -3.64 -16.21 -6.05
CA TRP A 99 -2.21 -16.43 -5.84
C TRP A 99 -1.77 -17.78 -6.41
N THR A 100 -2.48 -18.86 -6.09
CA THR A 100 -2.12 -20.21 -6.58
C THR A 100 -2.31 -20.35 -8.08
N SER A 101 -3.30 -19.69 -8.67
CA SER A 101 -3.56 -19.74 -10.13
C SER A 101 -2.73 -18.75 -10.95
N GLY A 102 -2.05 -17.80 -10.30
CA GLY A 102 -1.36 -16.71 -10.99
C GLY A 102 -2.31 -15.69 -11.63
N GLY A 103 -3.55 -15.56 -11.13
CA GLY A 103 -4.58 -14.69 -11.71
C GLY A 103 -4.23 -13.19 -11.76
N LEU A 104 -3.28 -12.75 -10.92
CA LEU A 104 -2.76 -11.38 -10.91
C LEU A 104 -1.34 -11.25 -11.49
N TYR A 105 -0.75 -12.36 -11.95
CA TYR A 105 0.62 -12.39 -12.42
C TYR A 105 0.83 -11.41 -13.58
N ARG A 106 1.91 -10.63 -13.49
CA ARG A 106 2.34 -9.60 -14.46
C ARG A 106 1.38 -8.43 -14.68
N LYS A 107 0.26 -8.34 -13.94
CA LYS A 107 -0.62 -7.17 -14.03
C LYS A 107 0.12 -5.93 -13.48
N PRO A 108 0.14 -4.79 -14.22
CA PRO A 108 0.70 -3.55 -13.71
C PRO A 108 -0.10 -3.05 -12.51
N VAL A 109 0.61 -2.57 -11.48
CA VAL A 109 0.01 -2.07 -10.24
C VAL A 109 0.60 -0.73 -9.80
N GLY A 110 -0.27 0.22 -9.51
CA GLY A 110 0.06 1.51 -8.89
C GLY A 110 -0.50 1.62 -7.48
N VAL A 111 0.00 2.57 -6.70
CA VAL A 111 -0.44 2.78 -5.30
C VAL A 111 -0.57 4.26 -4.98
N PHE A 112 -1.50 4.61 -4.10
CA PHE A 112 -1.64 5.96 -3.57
C PHE A 112 -2.25 5.92 -2.16
N THR A 113 -2.01 6.95 -1.35
CA THR A 113 -2.40 6.91 0.07
C THR A 113 -2.87 8.25 0.63
N SER A 114 -3.40 8.21 1.85
CA SER A 114 -3.70 9.40 2.65
C SER A 114 -3.14 9.20 4.06
N VAL A 115 -2.48 10.23 4.59
CA VAL A 115 -1.88 10.21 5.93
C VAL A 115 -2.27 11.47 6.72
N SER A 116 -2.10 11.45 8.04
CA SER A 116 -2.43 12.62 8.87
C SER A 116 -1.32 13.69 8.89
N SER A 117 -0.05 13.29 8.81
CA SER A 117 1.11 14.18 8.96
C SER A 117 2.25 13.85 7.98
N SER A 118 3.18 14.78 7.79
CA SER A 118 4.31 14.65 6.84
C SER A 118 5.16 13.40 7.06
N ALA A 119 5.52 13.12 8.31
CA ALA A 119 6.24 11.90 8.71
C ALA A 119 5.31 10.72 9.07
N GLY A 120 4.00 10.86 8.85
CA GLY A 120 2.96 9.88 9.21
C GLY A 120 2.92 8.63 8.33
N GLY A 121 4.02 8.32 7.66
CA GLY A 121 4.19 7.10 6.88
C GLY A 121 3.72 7.16 5.43
N GLN A 122 3.80 8.31 4.75
CA GLN A 122 3.46 8.43 3.33
C GLN A 122 4.11 7.32 2.49
N GLU A 123 5.43 7.19 2.61
CA GLU A 123 6.21 6.25 1.82
C GLU A 123 6.06 4.81 2.33
N VAL A 124 6.23 4.60 3.64
CA VAL A 124 6.25 3.24 4.22
C VAL A 124 4.91 2.51 4.07
N THR A 125 3.78 3.24 4.11
CA THR A 125 2.43 2.68 3.88
C THR A 125 2.32 2.05 2.50
N MET A 126 2.89 2.68 1.48
CA MET A 126 2.92 2.17 0.10
C MET A 126 3.92 1.02 -0.04
N ARG A 127 5.12 1.16 0.53
CA ARG A 127 6.15 0.10 0.51
C ARG A 127 5.68 -1.19 1.16
N ASN A 128 4.88 -1.12 2.22
CA ASN A 128 4.36 -2.30 2.90
C ASN A 128 3.36 -3.11 2.07
N LEU A 129 2.82 -2.55 0.96
CA LEU A 129 2.06 -3.33 -0.02
C LEU A 129 2.95 -4.21 -0.91
N PHE A 130 4.26 -3.93 -0.98
CA PHE A 130 5.14 -4.59 -1.95
C PHE A 130 5.27 -6.10 -1.70
N SER A 131 5.10 -6.57 -0.47
CA SER A 131 5.03 -8.01 -0.19
C SER A 131 3.86 -8.67 -0.92
N TYR A 132 2.66 -8.09 -0.86
CA TYR A 132 1.48 -8.58 -1.57
C TYR A 132 1.68 -8.55 -3.09
N ILE A 133 2.22 -7.45 -3.62
CA ILE A 133 2.56 -7.29 -5.05
C ILE A 133 3.53 -8.37 -5.50
N ALA A 134 4.60 -8.59 -4.74
CA ALA A 134 5.65 -9.56 -5.06
C ALA A 134 5.11 -10.99 -5.02
N HIS A 135 4.32 -11.35 -3.99
CA HIS A 135 3.74 -12.69 -3.88
C HIS A 135 2.75 -13.01 -5.00
N HIS A 136 1.98 -12.02 -5.46
CA HIS A 136 1.11 -12.16 -6.64
C HIS A 136 1.85 -12.05 -7.98
N GLY A 137 3.14 -11.70 -7.96
CA GLY A 137 3.96 -11.48 -9.15
C GLY A 137 3.47 -10.34 -10.05
N MET A 138 2.86 -9.32 -9.45
CA MET A 138 2.43 -8.10 -10.14
C MET A 138 3.63 -7.20 -10.47
N VAL A 139 3.46 -6.28 -11.44
CA VAL A 139 4.51 -5.34 -11.83
C VAL A 139 4.23 -3.97 -11.23
N PHE A 140 4.99 -3.59 -10.22
CA PHE A 140 4.86 -2.26 -9.62
C PHE A 140 5.30 -1.16 -10.61
N VAL A 141 4.42 -0.19 -10.83
CA VAL A 141 4.68 1.01 -11.63
C VAL A 141 4.66 2.22 -10.70
N PRO A 142 5.84 2.78 -10.33
CA PRO A 142 5.91 3.95 -9.48
C PRO A 142 5.43 5.21 -10.24
N LEU A 143 5.07 6.24 -9.48
CA LEU A 143 4.89 7.60 -10.03
C LEU A 143 6.22 8.15 -10.56
N GLY A 144 7.29 8.02 -9.75
CA GLY A 144 8.60 8.62 -10.01
C GLY A 144 8.58 10.15 -9.95
N TYR A 145 9.72 10.78 -10.20
CA TYR A 145 9.79 12.24 -10.28
C TYR A 145 9.31 12.74 -11.65
N GLY A 146 9.96 12.36 -12.75
CA GLY A 146 9.44 12.51 -14.13
C GLY A 146 8.58 13.75 -14.40
N LYS A 147 7.36 13.55 -14.91
CA LYS A 147 6.39 14.63 -15.16
C LYS A 147 5.91 15.34 -13.89
N ALA A 148 5.97 14.69 -12.74
CA ALA A 148 5.55 15.22 -11.45
C ALA A 148 6.68 15.95 -10.70
N PHE A 149 7.88 16.10 -11.30
CA PHE A 149 9.05 16.69 -10.65
C PHE A 149 8.74 18.03 -9.98
N PRO A 150 8.21 19.05 -10.69
CA PRO A 150 8.00 20.37 -10.07
C PRO A 150 7.00 20.35 -8.92
N ASP A 151 5.98 19.49 -8.98
CA ASP A 151 4.98 19.39 -7.91
C ASP A 151 5.52 18.57 -6.71
N ILE A 152 6.23 17.46 -6.93
CA ILE A 152 6.80 16.63 -5.85
C ILE A 152 7.95 17.35 -5.13
N THR A 153 8.74 18.16 -5.83
CA THR A 153 9.84 18.94 -5.23
C THR A 153 9.42 20.29 -4.69
N ASN A 154 8.11 20.57 -4.64
CA ASN A 154 7.62 21.84 -4.14
C ASN A 154 7.93 21.98 -2.64
N LEU A 155 8.43 23.14 -2.20
CA LEU A 155 8.71 23.42 -0.79
C LEU A 155 7.99 24.69 -0.30
N GLU A 156 7.13 25.26 -1.14
CA GLU A 156 6.38 26.50 -0.87
C GLU A 156 5.09 26.23 -0.08
N GLU A 157 4.52 25.02 -0.20
CA GLU A 157 3.36 24.59 0.58
C GLU A 157 3.50 23.16 1.11
N VAL A 158 2.80 22.84 2.20
CA VAL A 158 2.79 21.48 2.75
C VAL A 158 1.93 20.59 1.86
N HIS A 159 2.55 19.60 1.22
CA HIS A 159 1.87 18.68 0.31
C HIS A 159 2.31 17.22 0.48
N GLY A 160 1.39 16.30 0.16
CA GLY A 160 1.70 14.91 -0.12
C GLY A 160 2.18 14.71 -1.57
N GLY A 161 2.52 13.47 -1.90
CA GLY A 161 3.16 13.09 -3.15
C GLY A 161 4.54 12.52 -2.88
N THR A 162 4.80 11.33 -3.43
CA THR A 162 6.08 10.64 -3.29
C THR A 162 6.45 9.97 -4.62
N PRO A 163 7.72 9.62 -4.85
CA PRO A 163 8.07 8.83 -6.03
C PRO A 163 7.39 7.44 -6.07
N TYR A 164 6.91 6.90 -4.94
CA TYR A 164 6.20 5.63 -4.91
C TYR A 164 4.75 5.75 -5.42
N GLY A 165 4.13 6.93 -5.29
CA GLY A 165 2.73 7.15 -5.58
C GLY A 165 2.24 8.48 -5.02
N ALA A 166 1.10 8.96 -5.53
CA ALA A 166 0.43 10.15 -5.02
C ALA A 166 -0.02 9.93 -3.57
N SER A 167 -0.02 11.01 -2.80
CA SER A 167 -0.56 10.99 -1.45
C SER A 167 -1.10 12.35 -1.05
N THR A 168 -1.91 12.37 0.01
CA THR A 168 -2.52 13.58 0.55
C THR A 168 -2.45 13.61 2.08
N PHE A 169 -2.39 14.81 2.65
CA PHE A 169 -2.54 15.01 4.09
C PHE A 169 -3.99 15.29 4.49
N ALA A 170 -4.52 14.46 5.39
CA ALA A 170 -5.81 14.67 6.05
C ALA A 170 -5.73 15.60 7.26
N GLY A 171 -4.53 15.88 7.78
CA GLY A 171 -4.32 16.61 9.04
C GLY A 171 -4.64 15.76 10.28
N ALA A 172 -4.35 16.28 11.46
CA ALA A 172 -4.47 15.55 12.72
C ALA A 172 -5.92 15.19 13.08
N ASN A 173 -6.88 16.02 12.69
CA ASN A 173 -8.31 15.85 12.93
C ASN A 173 -9.08 15.39 11.68
N GLY A 174 -8.38 15.10 10.57
CA GLY A 174 -9.01 14.70 9.31
C GLY A 174 -9.74 15.81 8.56
N SER A 175 -9.58 17.10 8.92
CA SER A 175 -10.30 18.20 8.27
C SER A 175 -9.62 18.73 7.00
N ARG A 176 -8.30 18.51 6.82
CA ARG A 176 -7.59 18.98 5.62
C ARG A 176 -7.98 18.13 4.43
N GLN A 177 -8.54 18.76 3.40
CA GLN A 177 -8.82 18.09 2.13
C GLN A 177 -7.58 18.07 1.23
N PRO A 178 -7.52 17.18 0.22
CA PRO A 178 -6.44 17.20 -0.75
C PRO A 178 -6.28 18.58 -1.39
N SER A 179 -5.04 19.09 -1.44
CA SER A 179 -4.76 20.37 -2.08
C SER A 179 -4.77 20.24 -3.61
N GLU A 180 -4.90 21.35 -4.31
CA GLU A 180 -4.81 21.37 -5.78
C GLU A 180 -3.48 20.79 -6.29
N LEU A 181 -2.38 21.00 -5.57
CA LEU A 181 -1.09 20.39 -5.89
C LEU A 181 -1.15 18.87 -5.76
N GLU A 182 -1.69 18.34 -4.66
CA GLU A 182 -1.85 16.89 -4.46
C GLU A 182 -2.77 16.26 -5.51
N LEU A 183 -3.82 16.96 -5.91
CA LEU A 183 -4.71 16.54 -7.00
C LEU A 183 -3.98 16.54 -8.35
N ARG A 184 -3.18 17.57 -8.68
CA ARG A 184 -2.35 17.55 -9.90
C ARG A 184 -1.35 16.39 -9.92
N ILE A 185 -0.73 16.08 -8.78
CA ILE A 185 0.15 14.90 -8.66
C ILE A 185 -0.64 13.61 -8.93
N ALA A 186 -1.84 13.48 -8.35
CA ALA A 186 -2.71 12.32 -8.53
C ALA A 186 -3.15 12.15 -10.00
N HIS A 187 -3.57 13.23 -10.66
CA HIS A 187 -3.86 13.26 -12.09
C HIS A 187 -2.63 12.82 -12.91
N THR A 188 -1.45 13.37 -12.60
CA THR A 188 -0.18 13.01 -13.28
C THR A 188 0.15 11.53 -13.09
N GLN A 189 -0.12 10.96 -11.91
CA GLN A 189 0.02 9.52 -11.68
C GLN A 189 -0.89 8.72 -12.59
N GLY A 190 -2.17 9.09 -12.71
CA GLY A 190 -3.10 8.41 -13.62
C GLY A 190 -2.58 8.41 -15.06
N GLU A 191 -2.16 9.57 -15.56
CA GLU A 191 -1.68 9.73 -16.94
C GLU A 191 -0.42 8.88 -17.21
N THR A 192 0.58 9.01 -16.35
CA THR A 192 1.88 8.31 -16.51
C THR A 192 1.75 6.81 -16.28
N PHE A 193 0.94 6.38 -15.32
CA PHE A 193 0.62 4.97 -15.09
C PHE A 193 -0.03 4.36 -16.33
N ALA A 194 -1.00 5.02 -16.94
CA ALA A 194 -1.68 4.52 -18.13
C ALA A 194 -0.70 4.28 -19.29
N VAL A 195 0.24 5.20 -19.52
CA VAL A 195 1.25 5.05 -20.57
C VAL A 195 2.17 3.84 -20.32
N ASN A 196 2.61 3.65 -19.08
CA ASN A 196 3.51 2.55 -18.72
C ASN A 196 2.79 1.20 -18.70
N ALA A 197 1.63 1.13 -18.06
CA ALA A 197 0.81 -0.07 -17.99
C ALA A 197 0.39 -0.55 -19.38
N ALA A 198 0.05 0.35 -20.30
CA ALA A 198 -0.30 -0.03 -21.67
C ALA A 198 0.83 -0.75 -22.41
N LYS A 199 2.09 -0.33 -22.21
CA LYS A 199 3.26 -1.03 -22.78
C LYS A 199 3.43 -2.43 -22.20
N LEU A 200 3.26 -2.57 -20.89
CA LEU A 200 3.36 -3.87 -20.19
C LEU A 200 2.26 -4.83 -20.62
N VAL A 201 1.03 -4.34 -20.74
CA VAL A 201 -0.14 -5.12 -21.19
C VAL A 201 -0.03 -5.51 -22.66
N ALA A 202 0.50 -4.63 -23.52
CA ALA A 202 0.76 -4.97 -24.91
C ALA A 202 1.83 -6.06 -25.04
N ALA A 203 2.91 -5.96 -24.26
CA ALA A 203 4.00 -6.94 -24.26
C ALA A 203 3.57 -8.32 -23.72
N SER A 204 2.61 -8.39 -22.79
CA SER A 204 2.09 -9.68 -22.30
C SER A 204 1.14 -10.37 -23.27
N LYS A 205 0.51 -9.61 -24.18
CA LYS A 205 -0.40 -10.13 -25.21
C LYS A 205 0.31 -10.47 -26.53
N ALA A 206 1.54 -10.01 -26.72
CA ALA A 206 2.32 -10.35 -27.90
C ALA A 206 2.63 -11.86 -27.87
N PRO A 207 2.41 -12.61 -28.98
CA PRO A 207 2.86 -13.99 -29.07
C PRO A 207 4.37 -14.01 -28.80
N ALA A 208 4.82 -14.92 -27.95
CA ALA A 208 6.24 -15.10 -27.66
C ALA A 208 6.97 -15.19 -29.01
N ALA A 209 7.76 -14.16 -29.32
CA ALA A 209 8.46 -14.08 -30.59
C ALA A 209 9.22 -15.40 -30.75
N ALA A 210 8.87 -16.15 -31.79
CA ALA A 210 9.48 -17.43 -32.09
C ALA A 210 10.99 -17.26 -32.00
N SER A 211 11.60 -17.96 -31.07
CA SER A 211 13.05 -18.08 -31.01
C SER A 211 13.48 -18.62 -32.37
N THR A 212 14.06 -17.75 -33.21
CA THR A 212 14.82 -18.19 -34.36
C THR A 212 16.00 -18.98 -33.81
N GLU A 213 15.81 -20.29 -33.67
CA GLU A 213 16.90 -21.24 -33.59
C GLU A 213 17.69 -21.07 -34.88
N LYS A 214 18.82 -20.39 -34.76
CA LYS A 214 19.84 -20.38 -35.79
C LYS A 214 20.43 -21.78 -35.79
N GLU A 215 19.93 -22.64 -36.69
CA GLU A 215 20.53 -23.93 -36.98
C GLU A 215 22.04 -23.76 -37.15
N THR A 216 22.80 -24.35 -36.24
CA THR A 216 24.25 -24.49 -36.38
C THR A 216 24.48 -25.81 -37.12
N PRO A 217 25.29 -25.85 -38.20
CA PRO A 217 25.52 -27.08 -38.93
C PRO A 217 26.21 -28.11 -38.04
N ALA A 218 25.68 -29.32 -38.02
CA ALA A 218 26.22 -30.48 -37.35
C ALA A 218 27.67 -30.78 -37.80
N ALA A 219 28.59 -30.90 -36.84
CA ALA A 219 29.87 -31.56 -37.03
C ALA A 219 29.83 -32.93 -36.36
N ALA A 220 30.19 -33.96 -37.14
CA ALA A 220 30.06 -35.37 -36.82
C ALA A 220 31.28 -35.97 -36.07
N SER A 221 31.01 -37.09 -35.40
CA SER A 221 31.92 -38.13 -34.87
C SER A 221 32.61 -37.82 -33.51
N THR A 222 32.69 -38.74 -32.54
CA THR A 222 32.90 -40.19 -32.66
C THR A 222 32.40 -40.94 -31.42
N LYS A 223 31.90 -42.17 -31.62
CA LYS A 223 31.55 -43.15 -30.58
C LYS A 223 32.79 -43.61 -29.78
N LYS A 224 32.61 -43.87 -28.48
CA LYS A 224 33.34 -44.94 -27.77
C LYS A 224 32.44 -45.56 -26.69
N GLU A 225 32.37 -46.88 -26.73
CA GLU A 225 31.54 -47.76 -25.91
C GLU A 225 31.94 -47.82 -24.42
N THR A 226 30.92 -48.18 -23.63
CA THR A 226 30.86 -48.53 -22.19
C THR A 226 31.69 -49.79 -21.84
N PRO A 227 31.86 -50.13 -20.55
CA PRO A 227 30.90 -51.09 -19.97
C PRO A 227 30.49 -50.82 -18.50
N ALA A 228 29.35 -51.43 -18.17
CA ALA A 228 28.62 -51.37 -16.91
C ALA A 228 29.15 -52.36 -15.84
N ALA A 229 28.84 -52.06 -14.57
CA ALA A 229 28.61 -53.00 -13.44
C ALA A 229 28.13 -52.16 -12.24
N ALA A 230 27.32 -52.58 -11.27
CA ALA A 230 26.32 -53.63 -11.09
C ALA A 230 25.59 -53.25 -9.77
N SER A 231 24.34 -53.70 -9.61
CA SER A 231 23.46 -53.42 -8.47
C SER A 231 23.86 -54.13 -7.16
N THR A 232 23.40 -53.61 -6.02
CA THR A 232 22.78 -54.44 -4.97
C THR A 232 21.79 -53.65 -4.10
N LYS A 233 20.65 -54.30 -3.84
CA LYS A 233 19.60 -53.98 -2.86
C LYS A 233 19.90 -54.69 -1.53
N GLU A 234 19.41 -54.13 -0.43
CA GLU A 234 18.87 -54.82 0.78
C GLU A 234 18.35 -53.71 1.71
N GLU A 235 17.04 -53.50 1.94
CA GLU A 235 16.04 -54.26 2.71
C GLU A 235 16.12 -54.04 4.26
N THR A 236 14.99 -53.57 4.80
CA THR A 236 14.70 -53.15 6.20
C THR A 236 14.59 -54.34 7.16
N PRO A 237 14.54 -54.14 8.50
CA PRO A 237 13.22 -54.20 9.14
C PRO A 237 13.00 -53.25 10.34
N ALA A 238 11.75 -53.27 10.80
CA ALA A 238 11.01 -52.27 11.56
C ALA A 238 11.07 -52.35 13.10
N ALA A 239 10.21 -51.52 13.73
CA ALA A 239 9.68 -51.51 15.11
C ALA A 239 10.36 -50.50 16.07
N THR A 240 9.70 -49.72 16.95
CA THR A 240 8.36 -49.82 17.53
C THR A 240 7.96 -48.52 18.28
N LYS A 241 6.65 -48.20 18.27
CA LYS A 241 5.76 -47.73 19.37
C LYS A 241 6.01 -46.40 20.17
N LYS A 242 4.88 -45.64 20.22
CA LYS A 242 4.21 -44.99 21.38
C LYS A 242 4.93 -43.77 22.00
N THR A 243 4.30 -42.69 22.46
CA THR A 243 2.92 -42.42 22.93
C THR A 243 2.72 -40.90 23.03
N ALA A 244 1.50 -40.39 22.79
CA ALA A 244 1.01 -39.17 23.41
C ALA A 244 0.57 -39.46 24.85
N PRO A 245 0.38 -38.42 25.69
CA PRO A 245 -0.92 -38.33 26.35
C PRO A 245 -1.51 -36.91 26.39
N ALA A 246 -2.83 -36.90 26.53
CA ALA A 246 -3.70 -35.75 26.71
C ALA A 246 -3.83 -35.32 28.19
N ALA A 247 -4.20 -34.05 28.36
CA ALA A 247 -5.08 -33.43 29.36
C ALA A 247 -5.01 -33.81 30.86
N ALA A 248 -4.90 -32.78 31.71
CA ALA A 248 -5.63 -32.68 32.98
C ALA A 248 -5.77 -31.21 33.44
N GLU A 249 -7.01 -30.73 33.54
CA GLU A 249 -7.41 -29.61 34.39
C GLU A 249 -7.24 -29.95 35.88
N LYS A 250 -6.94 -28.95 36.72
CA LYS A 250 -7.51 -28.83 38.07
C LYS A 250 -7.46 -27.37 38.55
N LYS A 251 -8.65 -26.88 38.93
CA LYS A 251 -8.90 -25.66 39.68
C LYS A 251 -8.33 -25.79 41.11
N ASN A 252 -7.85 -24.68 41.68
CA ASN A 252 -8.37 -24.18 42.95
C ASN A 252 -8.03 -22.70 43.12
N ALA A 253 -9.04 -21.94 43.55
CA ALA A 253 -9.00 -20.56 43.99
C ALA A 253 -8.80 -20.52 45.52
N GLU A 254 -8.25 -19.42 46.04
CA GLU A 254 -8.70 -18.63 47.23
C GLU A 254 -7.65 -17.53 47.48
N SER A 255 -7.92 -16.28 47.11
CA SER A 255 -8.55 -15.17 47.86
C SER A 255 -7.62 -14.47 48.87
N THR A 256 -7.46 -13.15 48.68
CA THR A 256 -7.69 -12.16 49.73
C THR A 256 -8.22 -10.88 49.09
N ASP A 257 -9.25 -10.35 49.73
CA ASP A 257 -10.12 -9.25 49.33
C ASP A 257 -10.15 -8.29 50.52
N THR A 258 -10.03 -6.97 50.32
CA THR A 258 -10.64 -5.96 51.22
C THR A 258 -10.77 -4.60 50.50
N PRO A 259 -11.86 -3.84 50.70
CA PRO A 259 -12.36 -2.83 49.76
C PRO A 259 -12.50 -1.41 50.44
N PRO A 260 -13.48 -0.51 50.14
CA PRO A 260 -13.23 0.82 49.55
C PRO A 260 -13.86 2.02 50.31
N ALA A 261 -13.58 3.26 49.89
CA ALA A 261 -14.30 4.51 50.28
C ALA A 261 -13.63 5.73 49.56
N THR A 262 -14.24 6.81 49.08
CA THR A 262 -15.63 7.33 48.93
C THR A 262 -15.55 8.56 47.99
N LYS A 263 -16.65 8.91 47.31
CA LYS A 263 -16.85 10.21 46.64
C LYS A 263 -17.05 11.35 47.66
N THR A 264 -16.58 12.57 47.37
CA THR A 264 -17.23 13.82 47.81
C THR A 264 -16.82 15.05 46.99
N THR A 265 -17.83 15.67 46.36
CA THR A 265 -18.17 17.11 46.19
C THR A 265 -17.17 18.19 45.71
N GLU A 266 -17.71 19.00 44.78
CA GLU A 266 -17.32 20.34 44.34
C GLU A 266 -17.22 21.39 45.49
N LYS A 267 -16.36 22.42 45.33
CA LYS A 267 -16.73 23.83 45.01
C LYS A 267 -15.65 24.86 45.45
N SER A 268 -15.32 25.78 44.51
CA SER A 268 -14.73 27.15 44.68
C SER A 268 -13.32 27.27 45.31
N THR A 269 -12.40 28.15 44.91
CA THR A 269 -12.47 29.60 44.63
C THR A 269 -11.28 30.09 43.78
N GLU A 270 -11.45 31.29 43.20
CA GLU A 270 -10.44 32.12 42.52
C GLU A 270 -9.18 32.41 43.35
N SER A 271 -8.02 32.58 42.70
CA SER A 271 -7.35 33.89 42.57
C SER A 271 -5.88 33.80 42.11
N SER A 272 -5.50 34.84 41.35
CA SER A 272 -4.16 35.43 41.23
C SER A 272 -3.08 34.74 40.37
N THR A 273 -2.96 35.26 39.15
CA THR A 273 -1.73 35.36 38.36
C THR A 273 -0.67 36.19 39.10
N PRO A 274 0.62 35.95 38.84
CA PRO A 274 1.44 37.07 38.39
C PRO A 274 2.23 36.78 37.11
N GLN A 275 2.19 37.77 36.22
CA GLN A 275 2.95 37.85 34.99
C GLN A 275 4.46 37.79 35.29
N ARG A 276 5.21 37.03 34.47
CA ARG A 276 6.64 37.22 34.34
C ARG A 276 6.92 38.02 33.06
N VAL A 277 7.56 39.15 33.32
CA VAL A 277 7.99 40.23 32.42
C VAL A 277 8.74 39.72 31.18
N GLN A 278 8.33 40.23 30.01
CA GLN A 278 9.12 40.25 28.79
C GLN A 278 10.30 41.22 28.95
N ASN A 279 11.50 40.79 28.60
CA ASN A 279 12.60 41.72 28.30
C ASN A 279 13.12 41.44 26.88
N SER A 280 12.81 42.38 26.00
CA SER A 280 13.40 42.60 24.69
C SER A 280 14.78 43.24 24.82
N SER A 281 15.77 42.75 24.06
CA SER A 281 16.79 43.61 23.44
C SER A 281 17.63 42.81 22.44
N THR A 282 17.53 43.21 21.17
CA THR A 282 18.61 43.08 20.18
C THR A 282 19.40 44.40 20.20
N PRO A 283 20.68 44.44 19.78
CA PRO A 283 20.92 44.88 18.41
C PRO A 283 22.13 44.25 17.69
N ASN A 284 21.91 44.04 16.38
CA ASN A 284 22.79 44.24 15.22
C ASN A 284 24.15 43.53 15.03
N ALA A 285 24.17 42.76 13.93
CA ALA A 285 24.94 43.01 12.69
C ALA A 285 26.19 42.16 12.38
N LYS A 286 26.08 41.52 11.20
CA LYS A 286 27.12 41.15 10.21
C LYS A 286 28.14 40.07 10.60
N GLU A 287 28.02 38.91 9.97
CA GLU A 287 29.09 38.41 9.10
C GLU A 287 28.55 37.37 8.09
N GLU A 288 28.92 37.59 6.82
CA GLU A 288 28.73 36.71 5.68
C GLU A 288 29.60 35.46 5.84
N SER A 289 29.14 34.27 5.40
CA SER A 289 30.00 33.35 4.62
C SER A 289 29.24 32.10 4.16
N SER A 290 29.20 31.96 2.83
CA SER A 290 29.33 30.69 2.10
C SER A 290 28.24 29.62 2.22
N CYS A 291 27.22 29.79 1.38
CA CYS A 291 26.54 28.68 0.72
C CYS A 291 27.55 27.88 -0.13
N ALA A 292 27.80 26.62 0.24
CA ALA A 292 28.58 25.68 -0.55
C ALA A 292 27.82 24.35 -0.68
N LYS A 293 27.22 24.16 -1.86
CA LYS A 293 27.09 22.89 -2.60
C LYS A 293 26.72 21.64 -1.77
N CYS A 294 25.42 21.38 -1.66
CA CYS A 294 24.91 20.01 -1.70
C CYS A 294 24.09 19.83 -2.98
N VAL A 295 24.77 19.48 -4.07
CA VAL A 295 24.17 18.78 -5.19
C VAL A 295 24.07 17.32 -4.76
N ILE A 296 22.86 16.79 -4.61
CA ILE A 296 22.63 15.35 -4.54
C ILE A 296 21.63 15.00 -5.64
N VAL A 297 22.07 14.04 -6.45
CA VAL A 297 21.46 13.47 -7.66
C VAL A 297 20.17 12.73 -7.34
#